data_AF-A0AA86NAM9-F1
#
_entry.id   AF-A0AA86NAM9-F1
#
_cell.length_a   1.000
_cell.length_b   1.000
_cell.length_c   1.000
_cell.angle_alpha   90.00
_cell.angle_beta   90.00
_cell.angle_gamma   90.00
#
_symmetry.space_group_name_H-M   'P 1'
#
loop_
_entity.id
_entity.type
_entity.pdbx_description
1 polymer ?
#
loop_
_entity_poly.entity_id
_entity_poly.type
_entity_poly.pdbx_seq_one_letter_code
_entity_poly.pdbx_strand_id
1 'polypeptide(L)'
;MLQFSSQQCHNIPNSNIFLHILFFTTYLFITLHNYNGRTKLIDELKNQIENNALKIQCNDDLQNIEFVNDFNIEELQIVCCKNVIPKLNNPRIKKISLNYCRINSLSELELPNLEELQIKDYSAGYNVGNIILQGVGEFQKLKDLSLYGYSYLNLELSPIIQFTKLELGACDLSKIQQLTQFTILTNLNLAKNPNIDITPLAQMVHLTALDLSECSLNNVNVLKTLISLNDLDLSTNDIMDISPLQFLVQLKELSLSLNPLINICPLQHLKQLTVLHLTECYLVDITYLKPLSNLKELYLGHNKIIYLEPLLELKQIYLNAECNQILDVSILKDHLQFSSFRINGQKQPNAAEIEVANNLRDINAQITSLRRIRTMHSSLKSKMALQRKKADDCLRRISSNYTLFIEYVALLFQQSSNRDIQ
;
A
#
# COMPACT_ATOMS: atom_id res chain seq x y z
N MET A 1 20.39 29.62 16.75
CA MET A 1 19.77 30.10 18.00
C MET A 1 19.89 31.62 18.02
N LEU A 2 18.84 32.34 17.65
CA LEU A 2 18.71 33.73 18.08
C LEU A 2 18.05 33.67 19.47
N GLN A 3 18.88 33.72 20.51
CA GLN A 3 18.39 33.97 21.87
C GLN A 3 18.13 35.48 21.93
N PHE A 4 16.87 35.91 21.96
CA PHE A 4 16.55 37.29 22.28
C PHE A 4 16.86 37.51 23.77
N SER A 5 18.07 37.98 24.08
CA SER A 5 18.43 38.44 25.42
C SER A 5 17.85 39.85 25.64
N SER A 6 16.72 39.89 26.35
CA SER A 6 16.24 40.89 27.33
C SER A 6 16.47 42.41 27.19
N GLN A 7 17.10 42.97 26.16
CA GLN A 7 17.47 44.39 26.19
C GLN A 7 16.48 45.39 25.59
N GLN A 8 15.28 44.97 25.14
CA GLN A 8 14.26 45.92 24.66
C GLN A 8 12.89 45.86 25.37
N CYS A 9 12.73 45.03 26.41
CA CYS A 9 11.48 44.96 27.17
C CYS A 9 11.73 45.20 28.67
N HIS A 10 12.16 46.40 29.03
CA HIS A 10 12.15 46.84 30.43
C HIS A 10 10.74 47.30 30.82
N ASN A 11 9.96 46.38 31.41
CA ASN A 11 8.94 46.60 32.47
C ASN A 11 7.75 45.64 32.41
N ILE A 12 7.95 44.32 32.53
CA ILE A 12 6.86 43.40 32.94
C ILE A 12 7.41 42.40 33.98
N PRO A 13 6.84 42.33 35.20
CA PRO A 13 7.35 41.46 36.26
C PRO A 13 6.89 40.00 36.15
N ASN A 14 7.83 39.09 36.39
CA ASN A 14 7.71 37.70 36.86
C ASN A 14 6.77 36.71 36.15
N SER A 15 7.25 36.11 35.06
CA SER A 15 7.40 34.65 34.93
C SER A 15 8.35 34.39 33.74
N ASN A 16 9.22 33.38 33.85
CA ASN A 16 10.27 33.13 32.86
C ASN A 16 9.67 32.78 31.48
N ILE A 17 9.68 33.74 30.56
CA ILE A 17 9.25 33.59 29.17
C ILE A 17 10.47 33.10 28.37
N PHE A 18 10.43 31.86 27.86
CA PHE A 18 11.43 31.35 26.94
C PHE A 18 10.81 31.16 25.57
N LEU A 19 11.36 31.86 24.58
CA LEU A 19 11.05 31.68 23.18
C LEU A 19 12.25 31.03 22.50
N HIS A 20 12.05 29.87 21.89
CA HIS A 20 13.05 29.23 21.05
C HIS A 20 12.61 29.30 19.60
N ILE A 21 13.37 30.03 18.78
CA ILE A 21 13.22 30.08 17.32
C ILE A 21 14.39 29.34 16.70
N LEU A 22 14.08 28.35 15.88
CA LEU A 22 15.05 27.58 15.10
C LEU A 22 14.67 27.67 13.62
N PHE A 23 15.64 28.04 12.79
CA PHE A 23 15.52 27.97 11.34
C PHE A 23 15.98 26.60 10.90
N PHE A 24 15.05 25.78 10.41
CA PHE A 24 15.39 24.58 9.67
C PHE A 24 15.30 24.88 8.17
N THR A 25 16.02 24.11 7.36
CA THR A 25 15.97 24.21 5.90
C THR A 25 14.57 23.99 5.32
N THR A 26 13.63 23.45 6.10
CA THR A 26 12.25 23.15 5.71
C THR A 26 11.18 23.94 6.47
N TYR A 27 11.42 24.33 7.73
CA TYR A 27 10.41 25.04 8.54
C TYR A 27 11.05 26.17 9.35
N LEU A 28 10.29 27.25 9.53
CA LEU A 28 10.46 28.08 10.71
C LEU A 28 9.87 27.31 11.91
N PHE A 29 10.68 27.06 12.94
CA PHE A 29 10.25 26.35 14.14
C PHE A 29 10.14 27.31 15.33
N ILE A 30 8.96 27.33 15.95
CA ILE A 30 8.66 28.20 17.10
C ILE A 30 8.20 27.33 18.27
N THR A 31 8.92 27.40 19.39
CA THR A 31 8.46 26.83 20.67
C THR A 31 7.93 27.93 21.57
N LEU A 32 6.66 27.83 21.97
CA LEU A 32 5.99 28.79 22.85
C LEU A 32 5.85 28.21 24.28
N HIS A 33 6.43 28.88 25.27
CA HIS A 33 6.24 28.58 26.70
C HIS A 33 5.51 29.73 27.40
N ASN A 34 4.37 29.45 28.05
CA ASN A 34 3.74 30.27 29.08
C ASN A 34 3.58 31.78 28.76
N TYR A 35 3.17 32.12 27.52
CA TYR A 35 3.11 33.51 27.05
C TYR A 35 1.65 34.02 26.97
N ASN A 36 1.37 35.20 27.54
CA ASN A 36 0.04 35.85 27.48
C ASN A 36 -0.10 36.84 26.30
N GLY A 37 0.92 37.00 25.45
CA GLY A 37 0.94 37.97 24.32
C GLY A 37 1.07 37.35 22.92
N ARG A 38 0.58 36.12 22.72
CA ARG A 38 1.00 35.18 21.64
C ARG A 38 0.82 35.63 20.19
N THR A 39 -0.07 36.57 19.89
CA THR A 39 -0.37 36.98 18.51
C THR A 39 0.74 37.83 17.87
N LYS A 40 1.28 38.83 18.60
CA LYS A 40 2.27 39.80 18.06
C LYS A 40 3.58 39.17 17.59
N LEU A 41 4.06 38.14 18.28
CA LEU A 41 5.35 37.54 17.99
C LEU A 41 5.35 36.69 16.71
N ILE A 42 4.26 35.94 16.48
CA ILE A 42 4.11 35.18 15.23
C ILE A 42 4.02 36.17 14.07
N ASP A 43 3.30 37.29 14.26
CA ASP A 43 3.22 38.38 13.29
C ASP A 43 4.59 39.02 12.97
N GLU A 44 5.47 39.19 13.96
CA GLU A 44 6.81 39.73 13.74
C GLU A 44 7.74 38.76 12.98
N LEU A 45 7.50 37.45 13.09
CA LEU A 45 8.29 36.41 12.42
C LEU A 45 7.84 36.11 10.98
N LYS A 46 6.76 36.76 10.51
CA LYS A 46 6.20 36.66 9.15
C LYS A 46 7.23 36.84 8.02
N ASN A 47 8.22 37.71 8.23
CA ASN A 47 9.20 38.09 7.20
C ASN A 47 10.37 37.10 7.06
N GLN A 48 10.46 36.07 7.88
CA GLN A 48 11.62 35.15 7.91
C GLN A 48 11.28 33.71 7.49
N ILE A 49 10.07 33.45 6.97
CA ILE A 49 9.66 32.12 6.51
C ILE A 49 10.07 31.95 5.04
N GLU A 50 11.20 31.27 4.79
CA GLU A 50 11.72 31.06 3.43
C GLU A 50 10.97 29.96 2.64
N ASN A 51 10.31 29.02 3.32
CA ASN A 51 9.69 27.85 2.69
C ASN A 51 8.15 27.85 2.69
N ASN A 52 7.53 28.97 3.05
CA ASN A 52 6.07 29.07 3.30
C ASN A 52 5.55 27.97 4.25
N ALA A 53 6.41 27.42 5.11
CA ALA A 53 6.09 26.33 6.01
C ALA A 53 6.45 26.70 7.45
N LEU A 54 5.48 26.53 8.35
CA LEU A 54 5.59 26.92 9.76
C LEU A 54 5.30 25.73 10.66
N LYS A 55 6.19 25.51 11.63
CA LYS A 55 5.99 24.51 12.68
C LYS A 55 5.93 25.19 14.05
N ILE A 56 4.83 24.98 14.75
CA ILE A 56 4.57 25.52 16.08
C ILE A 56 4.50 24.36 17.06
N GLN A 57 5.36 24.39 18.06
CA GLN A 57 5.25 23.50 19.21
C GLN A 57 4.81 24.31 20.44
N CYS A 58 3.71 23.90 21.06
CA CYS A 58 3.20 24.55 22.26
C CYS A 58 2.90 23.51 23.34
N ASN A 59 3.34 23.79 24.56
CA ASN A 59 3.07 22.93 25.72
C ASN A 59 1.82 23.39 26.51
N ASP A 60 1.15 24.47 26.09
CA ASP A 60 0.02 25.10 26.76
C ASP A 60 -1.21 25.26 25.83
N ASP A 61 -2.36 25.64 26.39
CA ASP A 61 -3.63 25.80 25.67
C ASP A 61 -3.53 26.87 24.56
N LEU A 62 -4.06 26.58 23.37
CA LEU A 62 -4.03 27.47 22.18
C LEU A 62 -5.33 28.28 22.01
N GLN A 63 -6.32 28.17 22.91
CA GLN A 63 -7.62 28.88 22.85
C GLN A 63 -7.54 30.38 22.53
N ASN A 64 -6.45 31.05 22.93
CA ASN A 64 -6.30 32.50 22.77
C ASN A 64 -5.32 32.90 21.64
N ILE A 65 -4.90 31.96 20.78
CA ILE A 65 -4.11 32.29 19.60
C ILE A 65 -5.04 32.36 18.40
N GLU A 66 -5.19 33.57 17.86
CA GLU A 66 -5.88 33.78 16.58
C GLU A 66 -4.83 33.98 15.49
N PHE A 67 -4.90 33.17 14.44
CA PHE A 67 -4.07 33.34 13.25
C PHE A 67 -4.95 33.98 12.17
N VAL A 68 -4.79 35.27 11.95
CA VAL A 68 -5.62 36.05 11.02
C VAL A 68 -4.84 36.42 9.76
N ASN A 69 -5.36 36.00 8.60
CA ASN A 69 -5.21 36.48 7.21
C ASN A 69 -3.85 36.96 6.61
N ASP A 70 -2.77 36.99 7.37
CA ASP A 70 -1.56 37.75 6.99
C ASP A 70 -0.27 36.91 7.00
N PHE A 71 -0.36 35.60 7.16
CA PHE A 71 0.80 34.70 7.09
C PHE A 71 0.99 34.18 5.66
N ASN A 72 2.15 34.43 5.05
CA ASN A 72 2.53 33.83 3.77
C ASN A 72 2.98 32.37 3.98
N ILE A 73 2.07 31.52 4.43
CA ILE A 73 2.31 30.09 4.67
C ILE A 73 1.33 29.25 3.87
N GLU A 74 1.85 28.20 3.26
CA GLU A 74 1.08 27.16 2.58
C GLU A 74 0.98 25.88 3.43
N GLU A 75 1.93 25.67 4.34
CA GLU A 75 2.00 24.51 5.22
C GLU A 75 2.12 24.92 6.70
N LEU A 76 1.23 24.37 7.53
CA LEU A 76 1.22 24.62 8.96
C LEU A 76 1.24 23.30 9.74
N GLN A 77 2.25 23.12 10.59
CA GLN A 77 2.30 22.03 11.56
C GLN A 77 2.14 22.58 12.98
N ILE A 78 1.16 22.07 13.70
CA ILE A 78 0.93 22.37 15.11
C ILE A 78 1.13 21.08 15.90
N VAL A 79 2.02 21.15 16.89
CA VAL A 79 2.23 20.11 17.89
C VAL A 79 1.82 20.70 19.22
N CYS A 80 0.68 20.27 19.76
CA CYS A 80 0.14 20.84 21.01
C CYS A 80 -0.44 19.75 21.90
N CYS A 81 -0.35 19.93 23.22
CA CYS A 81 -0.68 18.91 24.21
C CYS A 81 -2.12 19.01 24.82
N LYS A 82 -3.00 19.91 24.33
CA LYS A 82 -4.35 20.13 24.93
C LYS A 82 -5.49 20.34 23.90
N ASN A 83 -6.74 20.19 24.38
CA ASN A 83 -8.00 19.92 23.67
C ASN A 83 -8.57 21.00 22.72
N VAL A 84 -7.84 22.04 22.33
CA VAL A 84 -8.44 23.12 21.53
C VAL A 84 -7.55 23.57 20.38
N ILE A 85 -8.15 23.59 19.19
CA ILE A 85 -7.55 24.13 17.97
C ILE A 85 -7.58 25.66 18.06
N PRO A 86 -6.49 26.37 17.67
CA PRO A 86 -6.54 27.81 17.51
C PRO A 86 -7.48 28.19 16.37
N LYS A 87 -8.22 29.29 16.52
CA LYS A 87 -8.97 29.85 15.41
C LYS A 87 -8.00 30.27 14.31
N LEU A 88 -8.19 29.73 13.11
CA LEU A 88 -7.28 29.88 11.99
C LEU A 88 -8.06 30.23 10.74
N ASN A 89 -7.83 31.44 10.24
CA ASN A 89 -8.34 31.88 8.95
C ASN A 89 -7.14 32.27 8.07
N ASN A 90 -6.86 31.44 7.06
CA ASN A 90 -5.83 31.74 6.07
C ASN A 90 -6.11 31.03 4.74
N PRO A 91 -6.42 31.77 3.66
CA PRO A 91 -6.71 31.18 2.36
C PRO A 91 -5.48 30.62 1.64
N ARG A 92 -4.24 30.87 2.12
CA ARG A 92 -3.02 30.32 1.48
C ARG A 92 -2.66 28.93 1.96
N ILE A 93 -3.14 28.52 3.13
CA ILE A 93 -2.83 27.21 3.70
C ILE A 93 -3.48 26.13 2.83
N LYS A 94 -2.63 25.26 2.30
CA LYS A 94 -3.00 24.05 1.54
C LYS A 94 -2.80 22.79 2.36
N LYS A 95 -1.92 22.83 3.37
CA LYS A 95 -1.57 21.67 4.20
C LYS A 95 -1.58 22.02 5.67
N ILE A 96 -2.27 21.23 6.49
CA ILE A 96 -2.22 21.36 7.94
C ILE A 96 -2.01 20.02 8.64
N SER A 97 -1.08 20.00 9.59
CA SER A 97 -0.80 18.84 10.46
C SER A 97 -1.03 19.23 11.91
N LEU A 98 -1.96 18.56 12.57
CA LEU A 98 -2.34 18.76 13.96
C LEU A 98 -1.96 17.49 14.74
N ASN A 99 -0.83 17.54 15.45
CA ASN A 99 -0.30 16.39 16.18
C ASN A 99 -0.49 16.60 17.69
N TYR A 100 -0.97 15.56 18.38
CA TYR A 100 -1.33 15.57 19.80
C TYR A 100 -2.46 16.57 20.17
N CYS A 101 -3.06 17.20 19.17
CA CYS A 101 -4.23 18.04 19.34
C CYS A 101 -5.45 17.14 19.53
N ARG A 102 -6.02 17.12 20.74
CA ARG A 102 -7.32 16.48 20.97
C ARG A 102 -8.40 17.37 20.35
N ILE A 103 -9.03 16.90 19.28
CA ILE A 103 -9.91 17.70 18.42
C ILE A 103 -11.28 17.08 18.39
N ASN A 104 -12.30 17.87 18.74
CA ASN A 104 -13.69 17.44 18.69
C ASN A 104 -14.50 18.16 17.59
N SER A 105 -13.93 19.18 16.94
CA SER A 105 -14.54 19.94 15.84
C SER A 105 -13.47 20.68 15.03
N LEU A 106 -13.69 20.82 13.72
CA LEU A 106 -12.87 21.64 12.82
C LEU A 106 -13.52 23.00 12.49
N SER A 107 -14.62 23.36 13.16
CA SER A 107 -15.40 24.58 12.88
C SER A 107 -14.61 25.88 12.99
N GLU A 108 -13.53 25.90 13.77
CA GLU A 108 -12.66 27.07 13.95
C GLU A 108 -11.60 27.23 12.85
N LEU A 109 -11.58 26.33 11.86
CA LEU A 109 -10.65 26.34 10.73
C LEU A 109 -11.33 26.85 9.46
N GLU A 110 -11.10 28.11 9.12
CA GLU A 110 -11.54 28.73 7.87
C GLU A 110 -10.42 28.65 6.82
N LEU A 111 -10.29 27.47 6.18
CA LEU A 111 -9.20 27.14 5.25
C LEU A 111 -9.73 26.76 3.86
N PRO A 112 -10.16 27.72 3.03
CA PRO A 112 -10.89 27.45 1.78
C PRO A 112 -10.06 26.75 0.69
N ASN A 113 -8.73 26.76 0.80
CA ASN A 113 -7.83 26.11 -0.15
C ASN A 113 -7.10 24.89 0.45
N LEU A 114 -7.59 24.35 1.58
CA LEU A 114 -7.00 23.18 2.21
C LEU A 114 -7.13 21.95 1.29
N GLU A 115 -5.99 21.34 0.97
CA GLU A 115 -5.87 20.13 0.14
C GLU A 115 -5.48 18.92 0.99
N GLU A 116 -4.71 19.11 2.06
CA GLU A 116 -4.20 18.03 2.91
C GLU A 116 -4.43 18.34 4.40
N LEU A 117 -5.12 17.43 5.10
CA LEU A 117 -5.38 17.51 6.53
C LEU A 117 -4.85 16.27 7.23
N GLN A 118 -3.92 16.48 8.15
CA GLN A 118 -3.40 15.42 9.00
C GLN A 118 -3.74 15.72 10.45
N ILE A 119 -4.35 14.76 11.14
CA ILE A 119 -4.61 14.82 12.56
C ILE A 119 -4.14 13.51 13.19
N LYS A 120 -3.12 13.57 14.05
CA LYS A 120 -2.56 12.36 14.69
C LYS A 120 -2.48 12.53 16.20
N ASP A 121 -3.10 11.62 16.93
CA ASP A 121 -2.94 11.48 18.37
C ASP A 121 -2.20 10.16 18.67
N TYR A 122 -1.07 10.26 19.37
CA TYR A 122 -0.27 9.10 19.78
C TYR A 122 -0.29 8.91 21.30
N SER A 123 -1.21 9.57 22.01
CA SER A 123 -1.33 9.40 23.46
C SER A 123 -1.84 7.98 23.78
N ALA A 124 -0.92 7.11 24.21
CA ALA A 124 -1.22 5.74 24.56
C ALA A 124 -2.25 5.67 25.71
N GLY A 125 -3.31 4.87 25.53
CA GLY A 125 -4.13 4.41 26.65
C GLY A 125 -5.32 5.28 27.07
N TYR A 126 -5.72 6.27 26.28
CA TYR A 126 -6.98 6.98 26.52
C TYR A 126 -7.94 6.72 25.36
N ASN A 127 -9.10 6.16 25.69
CA ASN A 127 -10.30 6.27 24.85
C ASN A 127 -10.50 7.76 24.54
N VAL A 128 -9.95 8.23 23.42
CA VAL A 128 -10.29 9.53 22.85
C VAL A 128 -11.71 9.35 22.37
N GLY A 129 -12.68 9.67 23.24
CA GLY A 129 -14.09 9.39 23.01
C GLY A 129 -14.55 9.90 21.65
N ASN A 130 -15.58 9.27 21.08
CA ASN A 130 -16.19 9.57 19.77
C ASN A 130 -15.81 10.92 19.19
N ILE A 131 -14.77 10.94 18.35
CA ILE A 131 -14.48 12.11 17.55
C ILE A 131 -15.41 12.05 16.35
N ILE A 132 -16.43 12.90 16.40
CA ILE A 132 -17.14 13.29 15.21
C ILE A 132 -16.34 14.46 14.66
N LEU A 133 -15.56 14.24 13.60
CA LEU A 133 -14.91 15.36 12.89
C LEU A 133 -15.98 16.13 12.11
N GLN A 134 -16.76 16.94 12.84
CA GLN A 134 -17.69 17.88 12.24
C GLN A 134 -16.91 18.94 11.47
N GLY A 135 -17.42 19.33 10.30
CA GLY A 135 -16.83 20.39 9.47
C GLY A 135 -15.81 19.92 8.44
N VAL A 136 -15.44 18.63 8.37
CA VAL A 136 -14.56 18.14 7.26
C VAL A 136 -15.20 18.41 5.89
N GLY A 137 -16.54 18.33 5.82
CA GLY A 137 -17.34 18.64 4.63
C GLY A 137 -17.17 20.07 4.08
N GLU A 138 -16.68 21.01 4.90
CA GLU A 138 -16.48 22.41 4.50
C GLU A 138 -15.22 22.59 3.62
N PHE A 139 -14.26 21.66 3.70
CA PHE A 139 -13.02 21.73 2.92
C PHE A 139 -13.21 21.16 1.51
N GLN A 140 -13.81 21.95 0.62
CA GLN A 140 -14.18 21.52 -0.74
C GLN A 140 -13.00 21.07 -1.63
N LYS A 141 -11.77 21.47 -1.30
CA LYS A 141 -10.55 21.09 -2.04
C LYS A 141 -9.75 19.96 -1.38
N LEU A 142 -10.23 19.44 -0.25
CA LEU A 142 -9.53 18.43 0.51
C LEU A 142 -9.48 17.13 -0.31
N LYS A 143 -8.27 16.62 -0.54
CA LYS A 143 -8.01 15.40 -1.32
C LYS A 143 -7.27 14.35 -0.51
N ASP A 144 -6.51 14.77 0.51
CA ASP A 144 -5.75 13.88 1.37
C ASP A 144 -6.15 14.09 2.84
N LEU A 145 -6.58 13.03 3.50
CA LEU A 145 -6.95 13.04 4.90
C LEU A 145 -6.22 11.92 5.65
N SER A 146 -5.51 12.28 6.71
CA SER A 146 -4.78 11.34 7.57
C SER A 146 -5.23 11.49 9.00
N LEU A 147 -5.80 10.44 9.55
CA LEU A 147 -6.33 10.34 10.89
C LEU A 147 -5.70 9.12 11.56
N TYR A 148 -5.10 9.31 12.72
CA TYR A 148 -4.45 8.23 13.46
C TYR A 148 -4.73 8.33 14.96
N GLY A 149 -5.06 7.19 15.58
CA GLY A 149 -5.22 7.06 17.03
C GLY A 149 -6.59 7.50 17.57
N TYR A 150 -7.62 7.52 16.72
CA TYR A 150 -8.98 7.95 17.05
C TYR A 150 -9.95 6.78 16.99
N SER A 151 -9.97 5.99 18.08
CA SER A 151 -10.64 4.68 18.20
C SER A 151 -12.18 4.69 18.10
N TYR A 152 -12.81 5.81 17.73
CA TYR A 152 -14.26 6.00 17.62
C TYR A 152 -14.65 7.05 16.56
N LEU A 153 -13.83 7.16 15.51
CA LEU A 153 -14.00 8.16 14.49
C LEU A 153 -15.26 7.88 13.64
N ASN A 154 -16.33 8.66 13.86
CA ASN A 154 -17.49 8.66 12.97
C ASN A 154 -17.24 9.69 11.86
N LEU A 155 -16.81 9.20 10.71
CA LEU A 155 -16.61 9.98 9.50
C LEU A 155 -17.96 10.19 8.79
N GLU A 156 -18.69 11.25 9.14
CA GLU A 156 -19.74 11.77 8.27
C GLU A 156 -19.09 12.51 7.09
N LEU A 157 -18.45 11.75 6.20
CA LEU A 157 -17.82 12.29 5.00
C LEU A 157 -18.89 12.58 3.97
N SER A 158 -19.07 13.86 3.66
CA SER A 158 -19.93 14.31 2.58
C SER A 158 -19.50 13.66 1.25
N PRO A 159 -20.44 13.12 0.45
CA PRO A 159 -20.12 12.50 -0.84
C PRO A 159 -19.53 13.47 -1.87
N ILE A 160 -19.62 14.78 -1.60
CA ILE A 160 -19.06 15.84 -2.46
C ILE A 160 -17.53 15.82 -2.43
N ILE A 161 -16.92 15.42 -1.32
CA ILE A 161 -15.47 15.34 -1.20
C ILE A 161 -15.00 14.02 -1.80
N GLN A 162 -14.01 14.10 -2.69
CA GLN A 162 -13.40 12.95 -3.33
C GLN A 162 -11.92 12.90 -2.94
N PHE A 163 -11.58 11.93 -2.10
CA PHE A 163 -10.21 11.74 -1.63
C PHE A 163 -9.39 10.94 -2.63
N THR A 164 -8.15 11.36 -2.83
CA THR A 164 -7.11 10.58 -3.50
C THR A 164 -6.33 9.72 -2.50
N LYS A 165 -6.19 10.21 -1.26
CA LYS A 165 -5.48 9.53 -0.18
C LYS A 165 -6.26 9.57 1.13
N LEU A 166 -6.41 8.41 1.76
CA LEU A 166 -6.98 8.27 3.10
C LEU A 166 -6.06 7.42 3.98
N GLU A 167 -5.68 7.93 5.15
CA GLU A 167 -5.03 7.16 6.20
C GLU A 167 -5.94 7.16 7.43
N LEU A 168 -6.43 6.00 7.84
CA LEU A 168 -7.41 5.82 8.92
C LEU A 168 -6.92 4.74 9.91
N GLY A 169 -5.65 4.84 10.29
CA GLY A 169 -5.01 3.82 11.14
C GLY A 169 -5.46 3.93 12.60
N ALA A 170 -5.72 2.79 13.24
CA ALA A 170 -6.24 2.75 14.61
C ALA A 170 -7.51 3.61 14.82
N CYS A 171 -8.49 3.46 13.93
CA CYS A 171 -9.80 4.13 13.94
C CYS A 171 -10.96 3.14 14.15
N ASP A 172 -12.13 3.63 14.56
CA ASP A 172 -13.36 2.84 14.44
C ASP A 172 -13.82 2.82 12.98
N LEU A 173 -13.82 1.63 12.39
CA LEU A 173 -14.20 1.40 11.00
C LEU A 173 -15.51 0.63 10.86
N SER A 174 -16.39 0.70 11.86
CA SER A 174 -17.75 0.13 11.82
C SER A 174 -18.58 0.54 10.59
N LYS A 175 -18.22 1.66 9.93
CA LYS A 175 -18.84 2.16 8.69
C LYS A 175 -17.93 2.16 7.46
N ILE A 176 -16.92 1.28 7.40
CA ILE A 176 -15.99 1.17 6.27
C ILE A 176 -16.66 1.07 4.88
N GLN A 177 -17.89 0.57 4.80
CA GLN A 177 -18.69 0.58 3.56
C GLN A 177 -18.77 1.96 2.89
N GLN A 178 -18.76 3.05 3.66
CA GLN A 178 -18.80 4.41 3.12
C GLN A 178 -17.56 4.76 2.29
N LEU A 179 -16.41 4.10 2.49
CA LEU A 179 -15.20 4.37 1.70
C LEU A 179 -15.39 4.05 0.21
N THR A 180 -16.35 3.19 -0.13
CA THR A 180 -16.67 2.82 -1.53
C THR A 180 -17.21 4.00 -2.36
N GLN A 181 -17.62 5.10 -1.72
CA GLN A 181 -18.06 6.31 -2.42
C GLN A 181 -16.90 7.12 -3.03
N PHE A 182 -15.65 6.90 -2.57
CA PHE A 182 -14.47 7.63 -3.04
C PHE A 182 -13.91 6.95 -4.30
N THR A 183 -14.55 7.25 -5.43
CA THR A 183 -14.29 6.60 -6.71
C THR A 183 -12.90 6.87 -7.29
N ILE A 184 -12.22 7.93 -6.83
CA ILE A 184 -10.86 8.30 -7.25
C ILE A 184 -9.79 7.95 -6.21
N LEU A 185 -10.14 7.23 -5.13
CA LEU A 185 -9.19 6.89 -4.09
C LEU A 185 -8.14 5.92 -4.62
N THR A 186 -6.87 6.33 -4.57
CA THR A 186 -5.74 5.54 -5.05
C THR A 186 -4.84 5.04 -3.93
N ASN A 187 -4.86 5.69 -2.76
CA ASN A 187 -4.00 5.39 -1.62
C ASN A 187 -4.84 5.25 -0.36
N LEU A 188 -4.82 4.07 0.25
CA LEU A 188 -5.61 3.78 1.44
C LEU A 188 -4.76 3.09 2.50
N ASN A 189 -4.65 3.69 3.68
CA ASN A 189 -4.03 3.07 4.84
C ASN A 189 -5.10 2.80 5.89
N LEU A 190 -5.27 1.52 6.23
CA LEU A 190 -6.18 1.02 7.25
C LEU A 190 -5.40 0.22 8.31
N ALA A 191 -4.10 0.45 8.46
CA ALA A 191 -3.26 -0.27 9.41
C ALA A 191 -3.77 -0.17 10.86
N LYS A 192 -3.46 -1.16 11.69
CA LYS A 192 -3.79 -1.16 13.12
C LYS A 192 -5.29 -1.09 13.43
N ASN A 193 -6.11 -1.63 12.54
CA ASN A 193 -7.54 -1.79 12.75
C ASN A 193 -7.87 -3.29 12.94
N PRO A 194 -7.76 -3.82 14.17
CA PRO A 194 -7.92 -5.25 14.42
C PRO A 194 -9.34 -5.73 14.11
N ASN A 195 -9.46 -6.87 13.43
CA ASN A 195 -10.72 -7.51 13.02
C ASN A 195 -11.57 -6.67 12.05
N ILE A 196 -10.95 -5.80 11.28
CA ILE A 196 -11.60 -5.00 10.24
C ILE A 196 -12.26 -5.88 9.16
N ASP A 197 -13.52 -5.58 8.81
CA ASP A 197 -14.17 -6.17 7.64
C ASP A 197 -13.74 -5.46 6.36
N ILE A 198 -12.86 -6.11 5.60
CA ILE A 198 -12.31 -5.60 4.35
C ILE A 198 -13.19 -5.92 3.13
N THR A 199 -14.35 -6.56 3.29
CA THR A 199 -15.25 -6.91 2.18
C THR A 199 -15.59 -5.72 1.26
N PRO A 200 -15.83 -4.49 1.77
CA PRO A 200 -16.14 -3.34 0.90
C PRO A 200 -15.02 -2.96 -0.07
N LEU A 201 -13.76 -3.32 0.24
CA LEU A 201 -12.62 -3.03 -0.62
C LEU A 201 -12.75 -3.70 -2.00
N ALA A 202 -13.59 -4.73 -2.15
CA ALA A 202 -13.80 -5.43 -3.43
C ALA A 202 -14.12 -4.49 -4.60
N GLN A 203 -14.77 -3.37 -4.31
CA GLN A 203 -15.25 -2.38 -5.28
C GLN A 203 -14.22 -1.28 -5.59
N MET A 204 -13.15 -1.18 -4.81
CA MET A 204 -12.18 -0.08 -4.87
C MET A 204 -11.03 -0.38 -5.84
N VAL A 205 -11.39 -0.77 -7.07
CA VAL A 205 -10.47 -1.33 -8.09
C VAL A 205 -9.40 -0.36 -8.60
N HIS A 206 -9.52 0.92 -8.25
CA HIS A 206 -8.56 1.98 -8.59
C HIS A 206 -7.45 2.16 -7.54
N LEU A 207 -7.51 1.44 -6.42
CA LEU A 207 -6.43 1.46 -5.43
C LEU A 207 -5.10 1.01 -6.05
N THR A 208 -4.07 1.80 -5.79
CA THR A 208 -2.69 1.57 -6.22
C THR A 208 -1.75 1.31 -5.05
N ALA A 209 -2.09 1.80 -3.86
CA ALA A 209 -1.38 1.54 -2.61
C ALA A 209 -2.39 1.21 -1.50
N LEU A 210 -2.16 0.11 -0.79
CA LEU A 210 -3.02 -0.35 0.29
C LEU A 210 -2.18 -0.86 1.47
N ASP A 211 -2.41 -0.29 2.65
CA ASP A 211 -1.81 -0.77 3.91
C ASP A 211 -2.91 -1.35 4.81
N LEU A 212 -2.77 -2.64 5.10
CA LEU A 212 -3.62 -3.45 5.97
C LEU A 212 -2.77 -4.16 7.04
N SER A 213 -1.62 -3.58 7.40
CA SER A 213 -0.76 -4.12 8.45
C SER A 213 -1.41 -4.08 9.83
N GLU A 214 -1.07 -5.02 10.71
CA GLU A 214 -1.55 -5.05 12.10
C GLU A 214 -3.09 -5.07 12.25
N CYS A 215 -3.81 -5.76 11.35
CA CYS A 215 -5.27 -5.79 11.30
C CYS A 215 -5.91 -7.10 11.78
N SER A 216 -5.11 -8.07 12.25
CA SER A 216 -5.57 -9.43 12.63
C SER A 216 -6.32 -10.16 11.51
N LEU A 217 -5.94 -9.92 10.26
CA LEU A 217 -6.57 -10.54 9.09
C LEU A 217 -6.11 -11.98 8.93
N ASN A 218 -7.03 -12.90 8.63
CA ASN A 218 -6.71 -14.27 8.22
C ASN A 218 -7.20 -14.62 6.81
N ASN A 219 -8.08 -13.79 6.24
CA ASN A 219 -8.70 -13.99 4.94
C ASN A 219 -8.61 -12.72 4.10
N VAL A 220 -7.88 -12.82 2.99
CA VAL A 220 -7.64 -11.72 2.06
C VAL A 220 -8.24 -11.97 0.69
N ASN A 221 -9.26 -12.83 0.59
CA ASN A 221 -9.92 -13.19 -0.68
C ASN A 221 -10.45 -11.99 -1.47
N VAL A 222 -10.83 -10.93 -0.77
CA VAL A 222 -11.32 -9.69 -1.38
C VAL A 222 -10.27 -9.02 -2.27
N LEU A 223 -8.98 -9.17 -1.94
CA LEU A 223 -7.90 -8.45 -2.63
C LEU A 223 -7.72 -8.89 -4.09
N LYS A 224 -8.23 -10.06 -4.49
CA LYS A 224 -8.12 -10.54 -5.88
C LYS A 224 -8.71 -9.59 -6.93
N THR A 225 -9.60 -8.67 -6.53
CA THR A 225 -10.22 -7.68 -7.43
C THR A 225 -9.38 -6.42 -7.60
N LEU A 226 -8.42 -6.15 -6.69
CA LEU A 226 -7.62 -4.93 -6.63
C LEU A 226 -6.40 -4.99 -7.56
N ILE A 227 -6.63 -5.36 -8.83
CA ILE A 227 -5.60 -5.67 -9.82
C ILE A 227 -4.67 -4.49 -10.20
N SER A 228 -5.00 -3.28 -9.75
CA SER A 228 -4.24 -2.05 -9.98
C SER A 228 -3.21 -1.76 -8.87
N LEU A 229 -3.15 -2.58 -7.82
CA LEU A 229 -2.20 -2.40 -6.72
C LEU A 229 -0.75 -2.52 -7.20
N ASN A 230 0.05 -1.54 -6.82
CA ASN A 230 1.50 -1.50 -6.99
C ASN A 230 2.22 -1.71 -5.64
N ASP A 231 1.60 -1.26 -4.54
CA ASP A 231 2.13 -1.34 -3.18
C ASP A 231 1.07 -1.95 -2.26
N LEU A 232 1.47 -2.96 -1.49
CA LEU A 232 0.60 -3.68 -0.57
C LEU A 232 1.36 -4.09 0.70
N ASP A 233 0.92 -3.59 1.84
CA ASP A 233 1.38 -4.04 3.15
C ASP A 233 0.30 -4.88 3.85
N LEU A 234 0.64 -6.14 4.14
CA LEU A 234 -0.17 -7.09 4.88
C LEU A 234 0.58 -7.64 6.11
N SER A 235 1.64 -6.96 6.54
CA SER A 235 2.49 -7.43 7.63
C SER A 235 1.77 -7.47 8.97
N THR A 236 2.23 -8.35 9.86
CA THR A 236 1.69 -8.49 11.23
C THR A 236 0.20 -8.83 11.22
N ASN A 237 -0.16 -9.90 10.53
CA ASN A 237 -1.51 -10.44 10.47
C ASN A 237 -1.47 -11.96 10.72
N ASP A 238 -2.63 -12.63 10.63
CA ASP A 238 -2.79 -14.08 10.82
C ASP A 238 -3.03 -14.80 9.47
N ILE A 239 -2.45 -14.28 8.38
CA ILE A 239 -2.70 -14.79 7.02
C ILE A 239 -1.91 -16.08 6.80
N MET A 240 -2.62 -17.14 6.41
CA MET A 240 -2.03 -18.42 6.03
C MET A 240 -2.08 -18.69 4.52
N ASP A 241 -3.14 -18.19 3.85
CA ASP A 241 -3.39 -18.38 2.42
C ASP A 241 -3.35 -17.05 1.67
N ILE A 242 -2.35 -16.91 0.80
CA ILE A 242 -2.14 -15.77 -0.09
C ILE A 242 -2.50 -16.08 -1.55
N SER A 243 -3.24 -17.15 -1.82
CA SER A 243 -3.74 -17.48 -3.16
C SER A 243 -4.44 -16.32 -3.89
N PRO A 244 -5.20 -15.44 -3.23
CA PRO A 244 -5.79 -14.26 -3.85
C PRO A 244 -4.76 -13.30 -4.48
N LEU A 245 -3.52 -13.27 -3.97
CA LEU A 245 -2.52 -12.32 -4.46
C LEU A 245 -1.98 -12.68 -5.84
N GLN A 246 -2.18 -13.91 -6.34
CA GLN A 246 -1.69 -14.32 -7.67
C GLN A 246 -2.22 -13.45 -8.83
N PHE A 247 -3.33 -12.73 -8.60
CA PHE A 247 -3.97 -11.87 -9.59
C PHE A 247 -3.39 -10.45 -9.61
N LEU A 248 -2.63 -10.05 -8.58
CA LEU A 248 -2.09 -8.71 -8.40
C LEU A 248 -0.77 -8.50 -9.14
N VAL A 249 -0.77 -8.81 -10.45
CA VAL A 249 0.44 -8.90 -11.29
C VAL A 249 1.18 -7.57 -11.51
N GLN A 250 0.59 -6.45 -11.07
CA GLN A 250 1.19 -5.12 -11.11
C GLN A 250 1.96 -4.75 -9.82
N LEU A 251 1.91 -5.60 -8.78
CA LEU A 251 2.63 -5.34 -7.53
C LEU A 251 4.13 -5.20 -7.76
N LYS A 252 4.68 -4.13 -7.18
CA LYS A 252 6.10 -3.78 -7.15
C LYS A 252 6.66 -3.92 -5.73
N GLU A 253 5.86 -3.59 -4.73
CA GLU A 253 6.24 -3.67 -3.33
C GLU A 253 5.20 -4.50 -2.58
N LEU A 254 5.67 -5.49 -1.83
CA LEU A 254 4.81 -6.37 -1.05
C LEU A 254 5.46 -6.69 0.29
N SER A 255 4.75 -6.41 1.38
CA SER A 255 5.12 -6.85 2.72
C SER A 255 4.13 -7.88 3.24
N LEU A 256 4.65 -9.07 3.57
CA LEU A 256 3.92 -10.17 4.18
C LEU A 256 4.55 -10.60 5.51
N SER A 257 5.52 -9.82 6.02
CA SER A 257 6.27 -10.16 7.24
C SER A 257 5.34 -10.45 8.41
N LEU A 258 5.77 -11.28 9.36
CA LEU A 258 5.00 -11.60 10.56
C LEU A 258 3.61 -12.16 10.21
N ASN A 259 3.55 -13.12 9.29
CA ASN A 259 2.35 -13.91 8.98
C ASN A 259 2.68 -15.41 9.00
N PRO A 260 1.77 -16.28 9.49
CA PRO A 260 1.96 -17.73 9.50
C PRO A 260 1.71 -18.38 8.12
N LEU A 261 2.46 -17.97 7.10
CA LEU A 261 2.27 -18.42 5.72
C LEU A 261 2.52 -19.93 5.57
N ILE A 262 1.55 -20.67 5.02
CA ILE A 262 1.71 -22.10 4.73
C ILE A 262 2.36 -22.31 3.36
N ASN A 263 2.04 -21.45 2.39
CA ASN A 263 2.48 -21.62 1.00
C ASN A 263 2.65 -20.28 0.29
N ILE A 264 3.83 -20.06 -0.29
CA ILE A 264 4.16 -18.86 -1.07
C ILE A 264 4.11 -19.07 -2.60
N CYS A 265 3.61 -20.21 -3.06
CA CYS A 265 3.37 -20.51 -4.48
C CYS A 265 2.69 -19.37 -5.28
N PRO A 266 1.70 -18.65 -4.74
CA PRO A 266 1.05 -17.53 -5.44
C PRO A 266 2.03 -16.42 -5.87
N LEU A 267 3.13 -16.21 -5.13
CA LEU A 267 4.09 -15.15 -5.41
C LEU A 267 4.78 -15.30 -6.77
N GLN A 268 4.90 -16.52 -7.30
CA GLN A 268 5.58 -16.77 -8.59
C GLN A 268 4.96 -16.02 -9.78
N HIS A 269 3.72 -15.53 -9.63
CA HIS A 269 2.99 -14.76 -10.63
C HIS A 269 3.32 -13.27 -10.60
N LEU A 270 3.88 -12.76 -9.50
CA LEU A 270 4.11 -11.34 -9.22
C LEU A 270 5.44 -10.85 -9.78
N LYS A 271 5.64 -11.02 -11.09
CA LYS A 271 6.94 -10.79 -11.76
C LYS A 271 7.41 -9.34 -11.77
N GLN A 272 6.55 -8.38 -11.42
CA GLN A 272 6.90 -6.96 -11.32
C GLN A 272 7.49 -6.57 -9.95
N LEU A 273 7.49 -7.48 -8.97
CA LEU A 273 8.03 -7.20 -7.65
C LEU A 273 9.50 -6.77 -7.71
N THR A 274 9.76 -5.64 -7.07
CA THR A 274 11.09 -5.08 -6.83
C THR A 274 11.49 -5.15 -5.36
N VAL A 275 10.52 -5.09 -4.45
CA VAL A 275 10.74 -5.19 -2.99
C VAL A 275 9.79 -6.24 -2.43
N LEU A 276 10.34 -7.19 -1.66
CA LEU A 276 9.55 -8.25 -1.02
C LEU A 276 10.02 -8.49 0.42
N HIS A 277 9.10 -8.31 1.36
CA HIS A 277 9.32 -8.62 2.77
C HIS A 277 8.56 -9.88 3.18
N LEU A 278 9.33 -10.88 3.63
CA LEU A 278 8.87 -12.19 4.11
C LEU A 278 9.56 -12.54 5.44
N THR A 279 9.91 -11.53 6.24
CA THR A 279 10.55 -11.73 7.54
C THR A 279 9.58 -12.43 8.49
N GLU A 280 10.05 -13.42 9.24
CA GLU A 280 9.24 -14.13 10.25
C GLU A 280 7.94 -14.72 9.69
N CYS A 281 8.06 -15.42 8.56
CA CYS A 281 6.95 -16.09 7.87
C CYS A 281 6.99 -17.63 7.98
N TYR A 282 7.86 -18.16 8.85
CA TYR A 282 8.10 -19.59 9.06
C TYR A 282 8.48 -20.38 7.80
N LEU A 283 9.07 -19.72 6.80
CA LEU A 283 9.39 -20.31 5.51
C LEU A 283 10.50 -21.36 5.62
N VAL A 284 10.29 -22.51 5.00
CA VAL A 284 11.32 -23.55 4.80
C VAL A 284 11.74 -23.62 3.34
N ASP A 285 10.78 -23.53 2.41
CA ASP A 285 11.00 -23.59 0.98
C ASP A 285 10.67 -22.26 0.28
N ILE A 286 11.64 -21.77 -0.47
CA ILE A 286 11.59 -20.52 -1.23
C ILE A 286 11.65 -20.74 -2.76
N THR A 287 11.43 -21.97 -3.24
CA THR A 287 11.49 -22.33 -4.66
C THR A 287 10.62 -21.44 -5.56
N TYR A 288 9.48 -20.97 -5.04
CA TYR A 288 8.54 -20.12 -5.78
C TYR A 288 9.01 -18.68 -5.98
N LEU A 289 10.11 -18.26 -5.35
CA LEU A 289 10.72 -16.94 -5.58
C LEU A 289 11.59 -16.91 -6.85
N LYS A 290 12.00 -18.07 -7.35
CA LYS A 290 12.87 -18.21 -8.53
C LYS A 290 12.44 -17.37 -9.74
N PRO A 291 11.14 -17.25 -10.09
CA PRO A 291 10.72 -16.47 -11.26
C PRO A 291 10.76 -14.94 -11.08
N LEU A 292 11.06 -14.43 -9.88
CA LEU A 292 10.96 -13.01 -9.53
C LEU A 292 12.23 -12.22 -9.88
N SER A 293 12.62 -12.27 -11.15
CA SER A 293 13.90 -11.74 -11.64
C SER A 293 14.09 -10.22 -11.51
N ASN A 294 13.02 -9.47 -11.22
CA ASN A 294 13.03 -8.01 -11.06
C ASN A 294 13.25 -7.55 -9.61
N LEU A 295 13.29 -8.49 -8.65
CA LEU A 295 13.54 -8.16 -7.26
C LEU A 295 14.90 -7.45 -7.12
N LYS A 296 14.90 -6.40 -6.32
CA LYS A 296 16.07 -5.61 -5.93
C LYS A 296 16.37 -5.79 -4.45
N GLU A 297 15.32 -5.88 -3.65
CA GLU A 297 15.41 -6.03 -2.19
C GLU A 297 14.55 -7.22 -1.73
N LEU A 298 15.18 -8.15 -1.01
CA LEU A 298 14.53 -9.34 -0.49
C LEU A 298 14.86 -9.53 0.98
N TYR A 299 13.81 -9.56 1.80
CA TYR A 299 13.91 -9.76 3.25
C TYR A 299 13.28 -11.11 3.62
N LEU A 300 14.12 -12.03 4.09
CA LEU A 300 13.82 -13.41 4.48
C LEU A 300 14.28 -13.69 5.92
N GLY A 301 14.53 -12.64 6.71
CA GLY A 301 15.02 -12.79 8.09
C GLY A 301 14.09 -13.65 8.94
N HIS A 302 14.63 -14.32 9.96
CA HIS A 302 13.83 -15.04 10.97
C HIS A 302 12.91 -16.14 10.38
N ASN A 303 13.41 -16.89 9.40
CA ASN A 303 12.70 -18.05 8.83
C ASN A 303 13.44 -19.36 9.17
N LYS A 304 13.06 -20.46 8.50
CA LYS A 304 13.63 -21.80 8.64
C LYS A 304 14.27 -22.28 7.33
N ILE A 305 14.82 -21.33 6.57
CA ILE A 305 15.38 -21.62 5.25
C ILE A 305 16.73 -22.30 5.43
N ILE A 306 16.85 -23.48 4.83
CA ILE A 306 18.12 -24.20 4.71
C ILE A 306 18.76 -23.91 3.36
N TYR A 307 17.89 -23.94 2.35
CA TYR A 307 18.16 -23.98 0.92
C TYR A 307 18.20 -22.64 0.14
N LEU A 308 19.32 -22.21 -0.48
CA LEU A 308 19.40 -20.93 -1.21
C LEU A 308 19.47 -21.00 -2.75
N GLU A 309 19.55 -22.18 -3.35
CA GLU A 309 19.58 -22.39 -4.81
C GLU A 309 18.46 -21.65 -5.58
N PRO A 310 17.22 -21.52 -5.05
CA PRO A 310 16.18 -20.74 -5.72
C PRO A 310 16.54 -19.26 -5.96
N LEU A 311 17.51 -18.72 -5.23
CA LEU A 311 17.93 -17.32 -5.34
C LEU A 311 18.99 -17.08 -6.41
N LEU A 312 19.61 -18.13 -6.97
CA LEU A 312 20.77 -17.99 -7.89
C LEU A 312 20.44 -17.32 -9.22
N GLU A 313 19.16 -17.35 -9.63
CA GLU A 313 18.69 -16.71 -10.86
C GLU A 313 18.23 -15.25 -10.64
N LEU A 314 18.25 -14.78 -9.39
CA LEU A 314 17.80 -13.45 -9.03
C LEU A 314 18.96 -12.45 -9.17
N LYS A 315 18.70 -11.31 -9.82
CA LYS A 315 19.69 -10.24 -10.05
C LYS A 315 19.59 -9.16 -8.96
N GLN A 316 19.54 -9.59 -7.70
CA GLN A 316 19.18 -8.75 -6.57
C GLN A 316 20.35 -7.95 -5.99
N ILE A 317 20.04 -6.79 -5.43
CA ILE A 317 21.00 -5.78 -4.95
C ILE A 317 21.14 -5.85 -3.42
N TYR A 318 20.08 -6.20 -2.69
CA TYR A 318 20.05 -6.35 -1.24
C TYR A 318 19.34 -7.64 -0.82
N LEU A 319 20.00 -8.45 0.04
CA LEU A 319 19.43 -9.66 0.64
C LEU A 319 19.59 -9.63 2.16
N ASN A 320 18.50 -9.69 2.90
CA ASN A 320 18.53 -10.04 4.33
C ASN A 320 17.98 -11.45 4.53
N ALA A 321 18.83 -12.39 4.94
CA ALA A 321 18.47 -13.75 5.32
C ALA A 321 19.00 -14.11 6.71
N GLU A 322 19.06 -13.12 7.61
CA GLU A 322 19.49 -13.34 9.00
C GLU A 322 18.57 -14.32 9.74
N CYS A 323 19.09 -14.95 10.80
CA CYS A 323 18.30 -15.82 11.68
C CYS A 323 17.56 -16.95 10.93
N ASN A 324 18.24 -17.64 10.01
CA ASN A 324 17.74 -18.81 9.27
C ASN A 324 18.49 -20.10 9.66
N GLN A 325 18.43 -21.14 8.81
CA GLN A 325 19.10 -22.43 8.99
C GLN A 325 20.04 -22.76 7.82
N ILE A 326 20.63 -21.72 7.20
CA ILE A 326 21.37 -21.87 5.95
C ILE A 326 22.68 -22.63 6.17
N LEU A 327 22.86 -23.74 5.44
CA LEU A 327 24.06 -24.58 5.53
C LEU A 327 25.22 -24.07 4.68
N ASP A 328 24.92 -23.64 3.44
CA ASP A 328 25.93 -23.22 2.48
C ASP A 328 25.60 -21.85 1.89
N VAL A 329 26.31 -20.84 2.37
CA VAL A 329 26.25 -19.47 1.84
C VAL A 329 27.27 -19.25 0.73
N SER A 330 28.21 -20.18 0.50
CA SER A 330 29.24 -20.05 -0.53
C SER A 330 28.64 -20.04 -1.93
N ILE A 331 27.49 -20.69 -2.11
CA ILE A 331 26.72 -20.69 -3.36
C ILE A 331 26.29 -19.28 -3.80
N LEU A 332 26.23 -18.31 -2.88
CA LEU A 332 25.95 -16.91 -3.21
C LEU A 332 27.21 -16.12 -3.61
N LYS A 333 28.41 -16.60 -3.28
CA LYS A 333 29.69 -15.90 -3.54
C LYS A 333 30.05 -15.85 -5.02
N ASP A 334 29.53 -16.76 -5.83
CA ASP A 334 29.78 -16.76 -7.28
C ASP A 334 28.77 -15.88 -8.04
N HIS A 335 27.72 -15.39 -7.35
CA HIS A 335 26.61 -14.62 -7.91
C HIS A 335 26.64 -13.14 -7.48
N LEU A 336 27.84 -12.54 -7.39
CA LEU A 336 28.19 -11.20 -6.87
C LEU A 336 27.54 -9.99 -7.59
N GLN A 337 26.22 -9.94 -7.72
CA GLN A 337 25.46 -8.71 -7.96
C GLN A 337 24.79 -8.16 -6.69
N PHE A 338 24.88 -8.88 -5.56
CA PHE A 338 24.46 -8.35 -4.26
C PHE A 338 25.43 -7.25 -3.81
N SER A 339 24.96 -6.00 -3.80
CA SER A 339 25.70 -4.87 -3.24
C SER A 339 25.81 -4.96 -1.72
N SER A 340 24.88 -5.67 -1.07
CA SER A 340 24.80 -5.82 0.38
C SER A 340 24.03 -7.11 0.73
N PHE A 341 24.56 -7.91 1.66
CA PHE A 341 23.86 -9.08 2.19
C PHE A 341 24.02 -9.20 3.71
N ARG A 342 22.97 -9.66 4.39
CA ARG A 342 22.94 -9.97 5.83
C ARG A 342 22.56 -11.44 6.03
N ILE A 343 23.43 -12.21 6.67
CA ILE A 343 23.28 -13.66 6.90
C ILE A 343 23.67 -14.07 8.33
N ASN A 344 23.75 -13.12 9.25
CA ASN A 344 24.04 -13.35 10.67
C ASN A 344 22.97 -14.23 11.35
N GLY A 345 23.33 -14.90 12.45
CA GLY A 345 22.36 -15.61 13.31
C GLY A 345 21.86 -16.96 12.78
N GLN A 346 22.56 -17.60 11.83
CA GLN A 346 22.16 -18.94 11.34
C GLN A 346 22.19 -19.97 12.48
N LYS A 347 21.14 -20.78 12.57
CA LYS A 347 21.05 -21.94 13.46
C LYS A 347 21.37 -23.20 12.65
N GLN A 348 22.08 -24.16 13.24
CA GLN A 348 22.27 -25.44 12.57
C GLN A 348 20.94 -26.22 12.53
N PRO A 349 20.47 -26.66 11.35
CA PRO A 349 19.27 -27.48 11.26
C PRO A 349 19.55 -28.89 11.79
N ASN A 350 18.56 -29.49 12.42
CA ASN A 350 18.60 -30.91 12.80
C ASN A 350 18.21 -31.81 11.62
N ALA A 351 18.40 -33.12 11.76
CA ALA A 351 18.12 -34.09 10.69
C ALA A 351 16.66 -34.06 10.20
N ALA A 352 15.69 -33.86 11.10
CA ALA A 352 14.28 -33.80 10.73
C ALA A 352 13.95 -32.51 9.94
N GLU A 353 14.56 -31.38 10.30
CA GLU A 353 14.41 -30.12 9.56
C GLU A 353 14.99 -30.23 8.14
N ILE A 354 16.15 -30.89 8.00
CA ILE A 354 16.75 -31.18 6.69
C ILE A 354 15.83 -32.10 5.87
N GLU A 355 15.29 -33.15 6.47
CA GLU A 355 14.37 -34.08 5.81
C GLU A 355 13.11 -33.37 5.30
N VAL A 356 12.50 -32.51 6.13
CA VAL A 356 11.34 -31.70 5.72
C VAL A 356 11.70 -30.79 4.56
N ALA A 357 12.83 -30.10 4.60
CA ALA A 357 13.27 -29.22 3.52
C ALA A 357 13.49 -29.99 2.20
N ASN A 358 14.07 -31.18 2.26
CA ASN A 358 14.27 -32.05 1.09
C ASN A 358 12.93 -32.53 0.51
N ASN A 359 12.03 -33.00 1.36
CA ASN A 359 10.71 -33.47 0.94
C ASN A 359 9.91 -32.36 0.24
N LEU A 360 9.95 -31.12 0.77
CA LEU A 360 9.29 -29.98 0.14
C LEU A 360 9.88 -29.66 -1.26
N ARG A 361 11.21 -29.72 -1.40
CA ARG A 361 11.90 -29.53 -2.68
C ARG A 361 11.49 -30.58 -3.71
N ASP A 362 11.49 -31.86 -3.31
CA ASP A 362 11.14 -32.96 -4.19
C ASP A 362 9.68 -32.88 -4.64
N ILE A 363 8.76 -32.58 -3.72
CA ILE A 363 7.35 -32.34 -4.03
C ILE A 363 7.22 -31.19 -5.04
N ASN A 364 7.94 -30.08 -4.85
CA ASN A 364 7.86 -28.93 -5.75
C ASN A 364 8.48 -29.22 -7.13
N ALA A 365 9.54 -30.03 -7.22
CA ALA A 365 10.08 -30.51 -8.47
C ALA A 365 9.09 -31.41 -9.23
N GLN A 366 8.38 -32.29 -8.52
CA GLN A 366 7.32 -33.13 -9.08
C GLN A 366 6.12 -32.30 -9.55
N ILE A 367 5.65 -31.34 -8.75
CA ILE A 367 4.57 -30.40 -9.12
C ILE A 367 4.94 -29.64 -10.39
N THR A 368 6.18 -29.15 -10.49
CA THR A 368 6.67 -28.45 -11.67
C THR A 368 6.63 -29.34 -12.91
N SER A 369 7.03 -30.60 -12.78
CA SER A 369 6.98 -31.59 -13.85
C SER A 369 5.54 -31.88 -14.30
N LEU A 370 4.62 -32.06 -13.35
CA LEU A 370 3.19 -32.25 -13.63
C LEU A 370 2.55 -31.04 -14.32
N ARG A 371 2.89 -29.81 -13.90
CA ARG A 371 2.43 -28.58 -14.56
C ARG A 371 2.89 -28.50 -16.02
N ARG A 372 4.14 -28.90 -16.30
CA ARG A 372 4.66 -28.99 -17.69
C ARG A 372 3.87 -30.01 -18.51
N ILE A 373 3.61 -31.20 -17.97
CA ILE A 373 2.79 -32.23 -18.63
C ILE A 373 1.38 -31.69 -18.93
N ARG A 374 0.73 -31.04 -17.96
CA ARG A 374 -0.61 -30.46 -18.15
C ARG A 374 -0.63 -29.35 -19.21
N THR A 375 0.42 -28.54 -19.29
CA THR A 375 0.57 -27.48 -20.29
C THR A 375 0.77 -28.09 -21.69
N MET A 376 1.63 -29.12 -21.81
CA MET A 376 1.80 -29.87 -23.06
C MET A 376 0.49 -30.51 -23.51
N HIS A 377 -0.25 -31.14 -22.60
CA HIS A 377 -1.56 -31.73 -22.89
C HIS A 377 -2.58 -30.68 -23.39
N SER A 378 -2.64 -29.51 -22.75
CA SER A 378 -3.50 -28.40 -23.18
C SER A 378 -3.12 -27.88 -24.57
N SER A 379 -1.82 -27.73 -24.84
CA SER A 379 -1.30 -27.35 -26.15
C SER A 379 -1.64 -28.40 -27.22
N LEU A 380 -1.45 -29.69 -26.93
CA LEU A 380 -1.82 -30.79 -27.82
C LEU A 380 -3.32 -30.77 -28.15
N LYS A 381 -4.17 -30.59 -27.13
CA LYS A 381 -5.63 -30.47 -27.29
C LYS A 381 -6.01 -29.31 -28.21
N SER A 382 -5.36 -28.15 -28.06
CA SER A 382 -5.58 -27.00 -28.95
C SER A 382 -5.16 -27.27 -30.40
N LYS A 383 -4.02 -27.94 -30.62
CA LYS A 383 -3.55 -28.34 -31.95
C LYS A 383 -4.50 -29.35 -32.60
N MET A 384 -5.01 -30.34 -31.84
CA MET A 384 -5.99 -31.30 -32.33
C MET A 384 -7.31 -30.61 -32.72
N ALA A 385 -7.78 -29.64 -31.94
CA ALA A 385 -8.97 -28.86 -32.29
C ALA A 385 -8.78 -28.06 -33.60
N LEU A 386 -7.60 -27.46 -33.80
CA LEU A 386 -7.27 -26.76 -35.04
C LEU A 386 -7.23 -27.71 -36.25
N GLN A 387 -6.63 -28.90 -36.10
CA GLN A 387 -6.59 -29.90 -37.16
C GLN A 387 -7.99 -30.40 -37.52
N ARG A 388 -8.86 -30.61 -36.53
CA ARG A 388 -10.27 -30.97 -36.76
C ARG A 388 -10.99 -29.89 -37.55
N LYS A 389 -10.82 -28.61 -37.19
CA LYS A 389 -11.40 -27.49 -37.94
C LYS A 389 -10.93 -27.46 -39.40
N LYS A 390 -9.63 -27.68 -39.65
CA LYS A 390 -9.09 -27.76 -41.03
C LYS A 390 -9.70 -28.92 -41.82
N ALA A 391 -9.89 -30.08 -41.18
CA ALA A 391 -10.54 -31.22 -41.80
C ALA A 391 -12.01 -30.93 -42.15
N ASP A 392 -12.76 -30.31 -41.23
CA ASP A 392 -14.16 -29.90 -41.45
C ASP A 392 -14.28 -28.86 -42.58
N ASP A 393 -13.35 -27.90 -42.67
CA ASP A 393 -13.31 -26.92 -43.75
C ASP A 393 -12.98 -27.57 -45.11
N CYS A 394 -12.10 -28.58 -45.13
CA CYS A 394 -11.79 -29.37 -46.32
C CYS A 394 -13.01 -30.17 -46.80
N LEU A 395 -13.69 -30.87 -45.89
CA LEU A 395 -14.92 -31.63 -46.19
C LEU A 395 -16.02 -30.72 -46.76
N ARG A 396 -16.18 -29.51 -46.22
CA ARG A 396 -17.13 -28.52 -46.77
C ARG A 396 -16.77 -28.10 -48.20
N ARG A 397 -15.50 -27.88 -48.51
CA ARG A 397 -15.04 -27.55 -49.87
C ARG A 397 -15.30 -28.70 -50.85
N ILE A 398 -15.00 -29.94 -50.45
CA ILE A 398 -15.26 -31.13 -51.27
C ILE A 398 -16.76 -31.25 -51.54
N SER A 399 -17.61 -31.13 -50.51
CA SER A 399 -19.07 -31.19 -50.64
C SER A 399 -19.61 -30.11 -51.60
N SER A 400 -19.09 -28.88 -51.48
CA SER A 400 -19.46 -27.78 -52.39
C SER A 400 -19.06 -28.07 -53.84
N ASN A 401 -17.87 -28.62 -54.08
CA ASN A 401 -17.42 -28.98 -55.42
C ASN A 401 -18.25 -30.12 -56.02
N TYR A 402 -18.63 -31.11 -55.22
CA TYR A 402 -19.53 -32.19 -55.66
C TYR A 402 -20.93 -31.65 -55.99
N THR A 403 -21.45 -30.71 -55.20
CA THR A 403 -22.74 -30.06 -55.48
C THR A 403 -22.69 -29.31 -56.81
N LEU A 404 -21.66 -28.51 -57.04
CA LEU A 404 -21.43 -27.82 -58.32
C LEU A 404 -21.29 -28.79 -59.49
N PHE A 405 -20.61 -29.93 -59.29
CA PHE A 405 -20.49 -30.97 -60.31
C PHE A 405 -21.85 -31.60 -60.65
N ILE A 406 -22.68 -31.90 -59.65
CA ILE A 406 -24.04 -32.42 -59.85
C ILE A 406 -24.90 -31.39 -60.59
N GLU A 407 -24.83 -30.11 -60.21
CA GLU A 407 -25.53 -29.01 -60.89
C GLU A 407 -25.08 -28.87 -62.35
N TYR A 408 -23.77 -28.98 -62.63
CA TYR A 408 -23.22 -28.96 -63.98
C TYR A 408 -23.70 -30.16 -64.81
N VAL A 409 -23.67 -31.37 -64.25
CA VAL A 409 -24.20 -32.57 -64.91
C VAL A 409 -25.69 -32.44 -65.17
N ALA A 410 -26.47 -31.90 -64.22
CA ALA A 410 -27.90 -31.65 -64.39
C ALA A 410 -28.17 -30.62 -65.51
N LEU A 411 -27.36 -29.57 -65.62
CA LEU A 411 -27.41 -28.60 -66.72
C LEU A 411 -27.09 -29.25 -68.08
N LEU A 412 -26.09 -30.14 -68.14
CA LEU A 412 -25.81 -30.92 -69.35
C LEU A 412 -26.98 -31.85 -69.72
N PHE A 413 -27.65 -32.45 -68.74
CA PHE A 413 -28.88 -33.23 -68.97
C PHE A 413 -30.05 -32.37 -69.45
N GLN A 414 -30.20 -31.13 -68.96
CA GLN A 414 -31.24 -30.21 -69.45
C GLN A 414 -30.94 -29.69 -70.87
N GLN A 415 -29.67 -29.51 -71.23
CA GLN A 415 -29.26 -29.11 -72.58
C GLN A 415 -29.31 -30.26 -73.60
N SER A 416 -29.23 -31.51 -73.16
CA SER A 416 -29.39 -32.72 -74.00
C SER A 416 -30.85 -33.10 -74.25
N SER A 417 -31.70 -32.12 -74.53
CA SER A 417 -32.95 -32.33 -75.25
C SER A 417 -32.67 -32.61 -76.73
N ASN A 418 -31.91 -33.67 -77.01
CA ASN A 418 -31.96 -34.50 -78.22
C ASN A 418 -30.84 -35.55 -78.22
N ARG A 419 -31.28 -36.81 -78.08
CA ARG A 419 -30.61 -38.09 -78.40
C ARG A 419 -29.66 -38.68 -77.36
N ASP A 420 -30.17 -39.79 -76.79
CA ASP A 420 -29.50 -41.02 -76.38
C ASP A 420 -28.25 -40.89 -75.51
N ILE A 421 -28.45 -40.97 -74.18
CA ILE A 421 -27.39 -41.29 -73.23
C ILE A 421 -27.90 -42.36 -72.28
N GLN A 422 -27.39 -43.59 -72.45
CA GLN A 422 -27.48 -44.71 -71.51
C GLN A 422 -26.41 -44.59 -70.43
#